data_AF-A0A1F7CMG3-F1
#
_entry.id   AF-A0A1F7CMG3-F1
#
_cell.length_a   1.000
_cell.length_b   1.000
_cell.length_c   1.000
_cell.angle_alpha   90.00
_cell.angle_beta   90.00
_cell.angle_gamma   90.00
#
_symmetry.space_group_name_H-M   'P 1'
#
loop_
_entity.id
_entity.type
_entity.pdbx_description
1 polymer ?
#
loop_
_entity_poly.entity_id
_entity_poly.type
_entity_poly.pdbx_seq_one_letter_code
_entity_poly.pdbx_strand_id
1 'polypeptide(L)'
;MTRSWIPLFVALLFAVHPLNVEAVAWAAARKDLLSGFFFLLSVCGYLKWVESVTLRKIFSHHDKWYFFSILSFLLGLLAKVSIAPLPLVILLIDWFLTRRCRVRVLRSLFPYFLLSIVFGVIALGGKHGNTELFSEKILIGAKAAVFSLGKLMWPTDFSVLYPYTRPITWSNPDLLLPLILVFILSALAFLFRKKFPIVAYGWAFFLLMLLPSFTNFAKGHDQLRDVYFASDRYAYLPSIGIFLLIGSLLCRKGIFAILFLLSFLSYRQSHVWHNTETLFRNVTRHYPDSHIAWNNLGSIAFEHGDVKTALEDYDRSLAIRPNAAAFFNLGQIALQKGLIQKAMELYRRAILSRPNDRDAHLNLGVLLLQEREFIEATEAFQKAITIDDTFALAYFNLGLAREALGNKDGARQAYTRALELDPYDQEAREKLSRLQGKK
;
A
#
# COMPACT_ATOMS: atom_id res chain seq x y z
N MET A 1 -11.77 11.40 41.36
CA MET A 1 -11.59 12.45 40.34
C MET A 1 -11.27 11.80 39.00
N THR A 2 -12.19 11.84 38.06
CA THR A 2 -11.93 11.41 36.67
C THR A 2 -10.79 12.29 36.13
N ARG A 3 -9.71 11.67 35.63
CA ARG A 3 -8.60 12.41 35.01
C ARG A 3 -9.07 12.91 33.63
N SER A 4 -9.94 13.92 33.63
CA SER A 4 -10.58 14.54 32.45
C SER A 4 -9.59 15.06 31.41
N TRP A 5 -8.32 15.23 31.79
CA TRP A 5 -7.24 15.64 30.89
C TRP A 5 -6.72 14.51 29.99
N ILE A 6 -6.93 13.23 30.33
CA ILE A 6 -6.39 12.09 29.55
C ILE A 6 -6.97 12.05 28.13
N PRO A 7 -8.30 12.13 27.91
CA PRO A 7 -8.85 12.12 26.56
C PRO A 7 -8.33 13.29 25.70
N LEU A 8 -8.24 14.49 26.28
CA LEU A 8 -7.67 15.66 25.60
C LEU A 8 -6.21 15.44 25.23
N PHE A 9 -5.40 14.91 26.16
CA PHE A 9 -4.00 14.60 25.89
C PHE A 9 -3.84 13.55 24.79
N VAL A 10 -4.63 12.48 24.80
CA VAL A 10 -4.60 11.45 23.76
C VAL A 10 -5.00 12.01 22.41
N ALA A 11 -6.03 12.86 22.35
CA ALA A 11 -6.45 13.51 21.12
C ALA A 11 -5.37 14.46 20.57
N LEU A 12 -4.73 15.25 21.43
CA LEU A 12 -3.62 16.13 21.04
C LEU A 12 -2.40 15.32 20.60
N LEU A 13 -2.03 14.29 21.35
CA LEU A 13 -0.91 13.40 21.03
C LEU A 13 -1.13 12.77 19.66
N PHE A 14 -2.33 12.25 19.42
CA PHE A 14 -2.73 11.73 18.12
C PHE A 14 -2.67 12.81 17.02
N ALA A 15 -3.13 14.03 17.26
CA ALA A 15 -3.09 15.09 16.26
C ALA A 15 -1.65 15.48 15.86
N VAL A 16 -0.71 15.48 16.82
CA VAL A 16 0.65 16.03 16.61
C VAL A 16 1.74 14.98 16.45
N HIS A 17 1.43 13.69 16.49
CA HIS A 17 2.45 12.64 16.40
C HIS A 17 2.97 12.45 14.94
N PRO A 18 4.30 12.41 14.70
CA PRO A 18 4.85 12.38 13.33
C PRO A 18 4.45 11.16 12.48
N LEU A 19 4.16 10.03 13.13
CA LEU A 19 3.60 8.83 12.49
C LEU A 19 2.33 9.10 11.67
N ASN A 20 1.60 10.16 11.99
CA ASN A 20 0.34 10.49 11.33
C ASN A 20 0.53 11.38 10.08
N VAL A 21 1.76 11.84 9.82
CA VAL A 21 2.05 12.71 8.68
C VAL A 21 1.76 12.03 7.35
N GLU A 22 2.12 10.74 7.17
CA GLU A 22 1.80 10.00 5.93
C GLU A 22 0.29 10.02 5.64
N ALA A 23 -0.53 9.76 6.66
CA ALA A 23 -1.99 9.72 6.51
C ALA A 23 -2.60 11.08 6.10
N VAL A 24 -1.92 12.19 6.44
CA VAL A 24 -2.40 13.56 6.21
C VAL A 24 -1.81 14.20 4.97
N ALA A 25 -0.49 14.14 4.82
CA ALA A 25 0.25 14.82 3.75
C ALA A 25 0.10 14.09 2.41
N TRP A 26 -0.02 12.76 2.42
CA TRP A 26 -0.15 12.00 1.19
C TRP A 26 -1.59 12.00 0.67
N ALA A 27 -1.83 12.57 -0.52
CA ALA A 27 -3.17 12.66 -1.09
C ALA A 27 -3.89 11.31 -1.19
N ALA A 28 -3.18 10.23 -1.55
CA ALA A 28 -3.77 8.89 -1.66
C ALA A 28 -4.10 8.25 -0.30
N ALA A 29 -3.59 8.81 0.80
CA ALA A 29 -3.88 8.35 2.16
C ALA A 29 -5.11 9.03 2.79
N ARG A 30 -5.78 9.97 2.11
CA ARG A 30 -7.01 10.61 2.61
C ARG A 30 -8.13 9.60 2.95
N LYS A 31 -8.17 8.46 2.28
CA LYS A 31 -9.07 7.34 2.61
C LYS A 31 -8.83 6.78 4.02
N ASP A 32 -7.62 6.90 4.54
CA ASP A 32 -7.23 6.45 5.89
C ASP A 32 -7.82 7.39 6.94
N LEU A 33 -7.77 8.71 6.69
CA LEU A 33 -8.42 9.71 7.53
C LEU A 33 -9.95 9.56 7.52
N LEU A 34 -10.53 9.38 6.34
CA LEU A 34 -11.98 9.22 6.18
C LEU A 34 -12.50 7.96 6.87
N SER A 35 -11.82 6.82 6.67
CA SER A 35 -12.16 5.58 7.38
C SER A 35 -11.96 5.69 8.89
N GLY A 36 -10.91 6.36 9.35
CA GLY A 36 -10.67 6.63 10.77
C GLY A 36 -11.73 7.53 11.41
N PHE A 37 -12.17 8.57 10.71
CA PHE A 37 -13.26 9.45 11.15
C PHE A 37 -14.55 8.65 11.35
N PHE A 38 -14.96 7.87 10.35
CA PHE A 38 -16.17 7.04 10.42
C PHE A 38 -16.07 5.92 11.45
N PHE A 39 -14.88 5.33 11.65
CA PHE A 39 -14.61 4.38 12.72
C PHE A 39 -14.88 5.00 14.10
N LEU A 40 -14.36 6.20 14.36
CA LEU A 40 -14.59 6.90 15.63
C LEU A 40 -16.05 7.31 15.81
N LEU A 41 -16.73 7.76 14.74
CA LEU A 41 -18.18 8.04 14.79
C LEU A 41 -18.99 6.79 15.12
N SER A 42 -18.62 5.65 14.56
CA SER A 42 -19.26 4.37 14.87
C SER A 42 -19.07 4.02 16.35
N VAL A 43 -17.84 4.08 16.87
CA VAL A 43 -17.59 3.85 18.30
C VAL A 43 -18.40 4.81 19.19
N CYS A 44 -18.46 6.10 18.85
CA CYS A 44 -19.25 7.09 19.57
C CYS A 44 -20.76 6.79 19.53
N GLY A 45 -21.31 6.44 18.37
CA GLY A 45 -22.71 6.05 18.21
C GLY A 45 -23.05 4.81 19.02
N TYR A 46 -22.18 3.81 19.00
CA TYR A 46 -22.33 2.59 19.80
C TYR A 46 -22.33 2.89 21.31
N LEU A 47 -21.37 3.69 21.80
CA LEU A 47 -21.29 4.05 23.21
C LEU A 47 -22.54 4.82 23.69
N LYS A 48 -23.03 5.78 22.89
CA LYS A 48 -24.30 6.49 23.19
C LYS A 48 -25.50 5.56 23.21
N TRP A 49 -25.55 4.59 22.31
CA TRP A 49 -26.59 3.57 22.33
C TRP A 49 -26.55 2.73 23.62
N VAL A 50 -25.38 2.22 24.01
CA VAL A 50 -25.20 1.44 25.24
C VAL A 50 -25.62 2.23 26.49
N GLU A 51 -25.24 3.50 26.56
CA GLU A 51 -25.65 4.40 27.65
C GLU A 51 -27.17 4.56 27.70
N SER A 52 -27.81 4.81 26.54
CA SER A 52 -29.26 4.97 26.44
C SER A 52 -30.05 3.72 26.87
N VAL A 53 -29.55 2.53 26.53
CA VAL A 53 -30.17 1.24 26.88
C VAL A 53 -29.99 0.93 28.37
N THR A 54 -28.86 1.34 28.96
CA THR A 54 -28.57 1.10 30.38
C THR A 54 -29.40 2.01 31.29
N LEU A 55 -29.71 3.24 30.86
CA LEU A 55 -30.42 4.24 31.66
C LEU A 55 -31.97 4.14 31.64
N ARG A 56 -32.58 3.12 31.02
CA ARG A 56 -34.05 2.92 30.91
C ARG A 56 -34.84 4.23 30.68
N LYS A 57 -34.38 5.14 29.82
CA LYS A 57 -35.13 6.37 29.51
C LYS A 57 -36.26 6.06 28.53
N ILE A 58 -37.50 6.29 28.98
CA ILE A 58 -38.79 5.82 28.44
C ILE A 58 -39.22 6.44 27.08
N PHE A 59 -38.41 7.24 26.37
CA PHE A 59 -38.83 7.88 25.12
C PHE A 59 -37.91 7.61 23.90
N SER A 60 -38.29 6.60 23.12
CA SER A 60 -38.35 6.49 21.64
C SER A 60 -37.22 6.99 20.70
N HIS A 61 -35.95 7.04 21.11
CA HIS A 61 -34.83 7.35 20.19
C HIS A 61 -33.69 6.31 20.19
N HIS A 62 -33.91 5.13 20.78
CA HIS A 62 -32.86 4.12 21.02
C HIS A 62 -32.19 3.63 19.73
N ASP A 63 -32.96 3.38 18.67
CA ASP A 63 -32.42 2.75 17.45
C ASP A 63 -31.64 3.73 16.57
N LYS A 64 -31.79 5.05 16.77
CA LYS A 64 -31.12 6.07 15.93
C LYS A 64 -29.61 6.05 16.11
N TRP A 65 -29.11 5.97 17.35
CA TRP A 65 -27.66 5.93 17.61
C TRP A 65 -27.02 4.61 17.17
N TYR A 66 -27.75 3.51 17.30
CA TYR A 66 -27.30 2.21 16.83
C TYR A 66 -27.25 2.14 15.30
N PHE A 67 -28.31 2.61 14.62
CA PHE A 67 -28.33 2.74 13.16
C PHE A 67 -27.24 3.69 12.66
N PHE A 68 -27.08 4.86 13.29
CA PHE A 68 -26.00 5.79 12.99
C PHE A 68 -24.62 5.14 13.13
N SER A 69 -24.43 4.32 14.16
CA SER A 69 -23.18 3.59 14.39
C SER A 69 -22.90 2.58 13.27
N ILE A 70 -23.89 1.79 12.86
CA ILE A 70 -23.77 0.83 11.75
C ILE A 70 -23.53 1.55 10.42
N LEU A 71 -24.28 2.62 10.14
CA LEU A 71 -24.12 3.40 8.92
C LEU A 71 -22.73 4.04 8.85
N SER A 72 -22.26 4.60 9.95
CA SER A 72 -20.89 5.14 10.04
C SER A 72 -19.87 4.04 9.77
N PHE A 73 -20.05 2.84 10.34
CA PHE A 73 -19.15 1.71 10.07
C PHE A 73 -19.13 1.31 8.59
N LEU A 74 -20.29 1.22 7.95
CA LEU A 74 -20.41 0.94 6.52
C LEU A 74 -19.68 1.98 5.68
N LEU A 75 -19.88 3.27 5.95
CA LEU A 75 -19.19 4.36 5.26
C LEU A 75 -17.66 4.29 5.46
N GLY A 76 -17.22 3.91 6.66
CA GLY A 76 -15.81 3.68 6.95
C GLY A 76 -15.22 2.50 6.18
N LEU A 77 -15.96 1.39 6.04
CA LEU A 77 -15.54 0.22 5.26
C LEU A 77 -15.49 0.51 3.76
N LEU A 78 -16.43 1.30 3.24
CA LEU A 78 -16.42 1.80 1.86
C LEU A 78 -15.19 2.68 1.58
N ALA A 79 -14.73 3.44 2.56
CA ALA A 79 -13.49 4.21 2.45
C ALA A 79 -12.25 3.29 2.53
N LYS A 80 -12.18 2.40 3.53
CA LYS A 80 -11.08 1.43 3.69
C LYS A 80 -11.44 0.27 4.61
N VAL A 81 -11.20 -0.95 4.14
CA VAL A 81 -11.46 -2.21 4.88
C VAL A 81 -10.63 -2.39 6.15
N SER A 82 -9.56 -1.61 6.38
CA SER A 82 -8.68 -1.77 7.56
C SER A 82 -9.38 -1.57 8.90
N ILE A 83 -10.60 -1.01 8.91
CA ILE A 83 -11.40 -0.85 10.12
C ILE A 83 -12.31 -2.06 10.43
N ALA A 84 -12.29 -3.11 9.60
CA ALA A 84 -13.04 -4.36 9.79
C ALA A 84 -12.88 -5.03 11.17
N PRO A 85 -11.81 -4.82 11.96
CA PRO A 85 -11.75 -5.30 13.34
C PRO A 85 -12.72 -4.60 14.32
N LEU A 86 -13.47 -3.57 13.92
CA LEU A 86 -14.38 -2.82 14.81
C LEU A 86 -15.30 -3.68 15.71
N PRO A 87 -16.00 -4.73 15.24
CA PRO A 87 -16.80 -5.57 16.15
C PRO A 87 -15.97 -6.19 17.30
N LEU A 88 -14.71 -6.56 17.04
CA LEU A 88 -13.80 -7.05 18.08
C LEU A 88 -13.35 -5.93 19.01
N VAL A 89 -13.14 -4.72 18.46
CA VAL A 89 -12.87 -3.52 19.27
C VAL A 89 -14.05 -3.19 20.18
N ILE A 90 -15.29 -3.30 19.71
CA ILE A 90 -16.49 -3.08 20.53
C ILE A 90 -16.57 -4.11 21.67
N LEU A 91 -16.28 -5.39 21.40
CA LEU A 91 -16.17 -6.41 22.46
C LEU A 91 -15.08 -6.07 23.47
N LEU A 92 -13.94 -5.59 22.99
CA LEU A 92 -12.83 -5.18 23.84
C LEU A 92 -13.21 -3.97 24.72
N ILE A 93 -13.97 -3.01 24.19
CA ILE A 93 -14.54 -1.88 24.93
C ILE A 93 -15.53 -2.36 25.99
N ASP A 94 -16.47 -3.26 25.65
CA ASP A 94 -17.45 -3.81 26.61
C ASP A 94 -16.75 -4.53 27.78
N TRP A 95 -15.74 -5.35 27.46
CA TRP A 95 -14.91 -6.01 28.46
C TRP A 95 -14.17 -5.00 29.34
N PHE A 96 -13.59 -3.95 28.76
CA PHE A 96 -12.85 -2.95 29.50
C PHE A 96 -13.74 -2.17 30.47
N LEU A 97 -14.96 -1.82 30.05
CA LEU A 97 -15.93 -1.08 30.86
C LEU A 97 -16.61 -1.93 31.93
N THR A 98 -16.99 -3.17 31.61
CA THR A 98 -17.87 -3.98 32.47
C THR A 98 -17.20 -5.19 33.11
N ARG A 99 -15.95 -5.50 32.75
CA ARG A 99 -15.18 -6.70 33.15
C ARG A 99 -15.84 -8.03 32.73
N ARG A 100 -16.87 -7.99 31.89
CA ARG A 100 -17.61 -9.15 31.37
C ARG A 100 -17.93 -8.91 29.89
N CYS A 101 -18.25 -9.97 29.15
CA CYS A 101 -18.82 -9.85 27.81
C CYS A 101 -20.31 -10.13 27.91
N ARG A 102 -21.15 -9.12 27.71
CA ARG A 102 -22.60 -9.29 27.87
C ARG A 102 -23.20 -9.99 26.65
N VAL A 103 -24.02 -11.03 26.84
CA VAL A 103 -24.69 -11.76 25.73
C VAL A 103 -25.53 -10.83 24.84
N ARG A 104 -26.12 -9.78 25.43
CA ARG A 104 -26.84 -8.74 24.67
C ARG A 104 -25.93 -7.99 23.69
N VAL A 105 -24.68 -7.70 24.08
CA VAL A 105 -23.69 -7.05 23.21
C VAL A 105 -23.33 -7.97 22.04
N LEU A 106 -23.10 -9.25 22.30
CA LEU A 106 -22.83 -10.24 21.26
C LEU A 106 -23.93 -10.28 20.18
N ARG A 107 -25.20 -10.24 20.58
CA ARG A 107 -26.33 -10.18 19.62
C ARG A 107 -26.34 -8.89 18.80
N SER A 108 -26.07 -7.74 19.42
CA SER A 108 -26.00 -6.44 18.73
C SER A 108 -24.80 -6.31 17.76
N LEU A 109 -23.86 -7.24 17.78
CA LEU A 109 -22.69 -7.19 16.90
C LEU A 109 -22.90 -7.90 15.58
N PHE A 110 -23.99 -8.65 15.41
CA PHE A 110 -24.25 -9.41 14.19
C PHE A 110 -24.11 -8.55 12.91
N PRO A 111 -24.71 -7.33 12.80
CA PRO A 111 -24.53 -6.50 11.61
C PRO A 111 -23.09 -6.06 11.37
N TYR A 112 -22.32 -5.79 12.44
CA TYR A 112 -20.92 -5.40 12.34
C TYR A 112 -20.05 -6.56 11.84
N PHE A 113 -20.25 -7.77 12.36
CA PHE A 113 -19.56 -8.96 11.87
C PHE A 113 -19.90 -9.25 10.41
N LEU A 114 -21.18 -9.17 10.04
CA LEU A 114 -21.61 -9.38 8.66
C LEU A 114 -20.92 -8.41 7.70
N LEU A 115 -20.93 -7.11 8.01
CA LEU A 115 -20.24 -6.09 7.20
C LEU A 115 -18.73 -6.35 7.12
N SER A 116 -18.10 -6.70 8.24
CA SER A 116 -16.66 -6.99 8.28
C SER A 116 -16.28 -8.19 7.40
N ILE A 117 -17.11 -9.25 7.42
CA ILE A 117 -16.91 -10.45 6.59
C ILE A 117 -17.10 -10.11 5.11
N VAL A 118 -18.19 -9.43 4.75
CA VAL A 118 -18.49 -9.05 3.34
C VAL A 118 -17.34 -8.24 2.75
N PHE A 119 -16.92 -7.17 3.43
CA PHE A 119 -15.82 -6.34 2.95
C PHE A 119 -14.47 -7.06 3.01
N GLY A 120 -14.27 -7.96 3.97
CA GLY A 120 -13.10 -8.83 4.03
C GLY A 120 -12.99 -9.75 2.81
N VAL A 121 -14.09 -10.38 2.40
CA VAL A 121 -14.15 -11.24 1.19
C VAL A 121 -13.89 -10.40 -0.07
N ILE A 122 -14.52 -9.23 -0.21
CA ILE A 122 -14.27 -8.32 -1.34
C ILE A 122 -12.78 -7.93 -1.40
N ALA A 123 -12.18 -7.60 -0.25
CA ALA A 123 -10.78 -7.22 -0.19
C ALA A 123 -9.83 -8.37 -0.53
N LEU A 124 -10.18 -9.62 -0.19
CA LEU A 124 -9.41 -10.81 -0.58
C LEU A 124 -9.55 -11.12 -2.07
N GLY A 125 -10.74 -10.95 -2.64
CA GLY A 125 -10.98 -11.14 -4.07
C GLY A 125 -10.19 -10.16 -4.95
N GLY A 126 -9.87 -8.97 -4.45
CA GLY A 126 -9.00 -8.01 -5.14
C GLY A 126 -7.51 -8.39 -5.14
N LYS A 127 -7.06 -9.35 -4.32
CA LYS A 127 -5.65 -9.76 -4.20
C LYS A 127 -5.36 -10.98 -5.08
N HIS A 128 -5.35 -10.79 -6.39
CA HIS A 128 -4.87 -11.82 -7.32
C HIS A 128 -3.37 -12.03 -7.16
N GLY A 129 -2.92 -13.30 -7.07
CA GLY A 129 -1.50 -13.65 -6.96
C GLY A 129 -0.92 -13.63 -5.54
N ASN A 130 -1.76 -13.71 -4.50
CA ASN A 130 -1.30 -13.67 -3.11
C ASN A 130 -0.63 -15.01 -2.67
N THR A 131 0.61 -15.12 -3.11
CA THR A 131 1.68 -16.09 -2.86
C THR A 131 2.01 -16.50 -1.42
N GLU A 132 1.58 -15.69 -0.46
CA GLU A 132 2.22 -15.62 0.86
C GLU A 132 1.76 -16.73 1.81
N LEU A 133 2.73 -17.39 2.44
CA LEU A 133 2.47 -18.36 3.47
C LEU A 133 1.90 -17.68 4.72
N PHE A 134 1.03 -18.37 5.43
CA PHE A 134 0.47 -17.87 6.69
C PHE A 134 1.57 -17.57 7.73
N SER A 135 2.65 -18.36 7.75
CA SER A 135 3.83 -18.12 8.60
C SER A 135 4.54 -16.81 8.28
N GLU A 136 4.66 -16.43 7.01
CA GLU A 136 5.29 -15.17 6.59
C GLU A 136 4.51 -13.96 7.11
N LYS A 137 3.17 -14.02 7.04
CA LYS A 137 2.25 -12.99 7.58
C LYS A 137 2.45 -12.79 9.07
N ILE A 138 2.61 -13.87 9.84
CA ILE A 138 2.84 -13.78 11.29
C ILE A 138 4.20 -13.15 11.59
N LEU A 139 5.26 -13.61 10.93
CA LEU A 139 6.63 -13.13 11.16
C LEU A 139 6.77 -11.64 10.81
N ILE A 140 6.33 -11.26 9.62
CA ILE A 140 6.37 -9.86 9.17
C ILE A 140 5.41 -9.00 9.99
N GLY A 141 4.23 -9.50 10.31
CA GLY A 141 3.27 -8.81 11.18
C GLY A 141 3.83 -8.51 12.56
N ALA A 142 4.53 -9.47 13.19
CA ALA A 142 5.18 -9.24 14.47
C ALA A 142 6.30 -8.20 14.37
N LYS A 143 7.12 -8.26 13.32
CA LYS A 143 8.13 -7.23 13.02
C LYS A 143 7.48 -5.85 12.87
N ALA A 144 6.39 -5.76 12.12
CA ALA A 144 5.62 -4.53 11.92
C ALA A 144 5.06 -3.97 13.23
N ALA A 145 4.56 -4.84 14.12
CA ALA A 145 4.00 -4.45 15.41
C ALA A 145 5.07 -3.86 16.34
N VAL A 146 6.22 -4.53 16.46
CA VAL A 146 7.34 -4.03 17.28
C VAL A 146 7.92 -2.75 16.68
N PHE A 147 8.10 -2.71 15.37
CA PHE A 147 8.55 -1.52 14.66
C PHE A 147 7.61 -0.33 14.90
N SER A 148 6.31 -0.53 14.73
CA SER A 148 5.30 0.51 14.95
C SER A 148 5.29 0.99 16.40
N LEU A 149 5.42 0.07 17.37
CA LEU A 149 5.55 0.43 18.78
C LEU A 149 6.80 1.28 19.02
N GLY A 150 7.93 0.91 18.41
CA GLY A 150 9.17 1.67 18.45
C GLY A 150 8.99 3.08 17.89
N LYS A 151 8.36 3.23 16.72
CA LYS A 151 8.06 4.53 16.10
C LYS A 151 7.09 5.39 16.90
N LEU A 152 6.23 4.80 17.73
CA LEU A 152 5.37 5.55 18.65
C LEU A 152 6.13 6.10 19.86
N MET A 153 7.22 5.45 20.28
CA MET A 153 8.06 5.91 21.39
C MET A 153 9.18 6.85 20.92
N TRP A 154 9.76 6.56 19.74
CA TRP A 154 10.86 7.28 19.14
C TRP A 154 10.53 7.65 17.67
N PRO A 155 9.78 8.73 17.45
CA PRO A 155 9.24 9.09 16.14
C PRO A 155 10.25 9.86 15.30
N THR A 156 11.32 9.19 14.87
CA THR A 156 12.32 9.70 13.92
C THR A 156 12.42 8.78 12.71
N ASP A 157 13.08 9.22 11.64
CA ASP A 157 13.48 8.36 10.50
C ASP A 157 12.32 7.62 9.83
N PHE A 158 11.19 8.30 9.66
CA PHE A 158 10.06 7.77 8.91
C PHE A 158 10.36 7.79 7.42
N SER A 159 9.88 6.77 6.74
CA SER A 159 10.03 6.61 5.29
C SER A 159 8.75 6.07 4.70
N VAL A 160 8.49 6.39 3.42
CA VAL A 160 7.33 5.83 2.71
C VAL A 160 7.50 4.35 2.39
N LEU A 161 8.74 3.87 2.32
CA LEU A 161 9.08 2.48 2.02
C LEU A 161 9.97 1.90 3.12
N TYR A 162 9.59 0.71 3.59
CA TYR A 162 10.31 -0.07 4.59
C TYR A 162 10.71 -1.43 4.00
N PRO A 163 11.64 -1.46 3.02
CA PRO A 163 12.00 -2.69 2.32
C PRO A 163 12.57 -3.75 3.26
N TYR A 164 12.30 -5.00 2.94
CA TYR A 164 12.83 -6.16 3.64
C TYR A 164 13.48 -7.11 2.63
N THR A 165 14.80 -7.17 2.66
CA THR A 165 15.61 -7.88 1.65
C THR A 165 16.12 -9.25 2.11
N ARG A 166 15.86 -9.63 3.37
CA ARG A 166 16.31 -10.89 3.96
C ARG A 166 15.27 -12.01 3.78
N PRO A 167 15.67 -13.29 3.83
CA PRO A 167 14.74 -14.40 3.81
C PRO A 167 13.75 -14.36 4.99
N ILE A 168 12.46 -14.59 4.69
CA ILE A 168 11.39 -14.67 5.68
C ILE A 168 11.34 -16.11 6.22
N THR A 169 12.17 -16.40 7.22
CA THR A 169 12.32 -17.74 7.79
C THR A 169 12.33 -17.68 9.30
N TRP A 170 11.98 -18.81 9.95
CA TRP A 170 11.98 -18.95 11.41
C TRP A 170 13.38 -18.86 12.03
N SER A 171 14.43 -19.11 11.25
CA SER A 171 15.82 -19.01 11.71
C SER A 171 16.33 -17.57 11.75
N ASN A 172 15.63 -16.62 11.12
CA ASN A 172 16.09 -15.24 11.05
C ASN A 172 15.78 -14.50 12.38
N PRO A 173 16.81 -14.09 13.16
CA PRO A 173 16.58 -13.45 14.45
C PRO A 173 15.85 -12.11 14.34
N ASP A 174 15.96 -11.43 13.19
CA ASP A 174 15.30 -10.15 12.92
C ASP A 174 13.76 -10.27 12.80
N LEU A 175 13.25 -11.50 12.66
CA LEU A 175 11.81 -11.83 12.65
C LEU A 175 11.39 -12.59 13.91
N LEU A 176 12.24 -13.49 14.41
CA LEU A 176 11.96 -14.27 15.61
C LEU A 176 11.91 -13.41 16.87
N LEU A 177 12.84 -12.46 17.04
CA LEU A 177 12.88 -11.61 18.24
C LEU A 177 11.64 -10.73 18.37
N PRO A 178 11.15 -10.03 17.31
CA PRO A 178 9.88 -9.33 17.37
C PRO A 178 8.69 -10.23 17.71
N LEU A 179 8.65 -11.45 17.16
CA LEU A 179 7.58 -12.41 17.45
C LEU A 179 7.56 -12.82 18.92
N ILE A 180 8.72 -13.17 19.48
CA ILE A 180 8.87 -13.51 20.89
C ILE A 180 8.46 -12.32 21.76
N LEU A 181 8.88 -11.10 21.41
CA LEU A 181 8.53 -9.90 22.16
C LEU A 181 7.01 -9.65 22.16
N VAL A 182 6.35 -9.74 21.00
CA VAL A 182 4.89 -9.60 20.89
C VAL A 182 4.18 -10.67 21.73
N PHE A 183 4.68 -11.91 21.72
CA PHE A 183 4.13 -13.00 22.53
C PHE A 183 4.28 -12.70 24.03
N ILE A 184 5.46 -12.30 24.49
CA ILE A 184 5.72 -11.96 25.90
C ILE A 184 4.83 -10.80 26.35
N LEU A 185 4.78 -9.71 25.58
CA LEU A 185 3.93 -8.55 25.90
C LEU A 185 2.45 -8.92 25.96
N SER A 186 1.99 -9.77 25.04
CA SER A 186 0.62 -10.28 25.02
C SER A 186 0.30 -11.17 26.22
N ALA A 187 1.23 -12.06 26.58
CA ALA A 187 1.10 -12.93 27.75
C ALA A 187 1.04 -12.11 29.04
N LEU A 188 1.95 -11.13 29.21
CA LEU A 188 1.95 -10.23 30.37
C LEU A 188 0.66 -9.39 30.43
N ALA A 189 0.25 -8.79 29.32
CA ALA A 189 -1.01 -8.05 29.23
C ALA A 189 -2.21 -8.92 29.62
N PHE A 190 -2.24 -10.17 29.17
CA PHE A 190 -3.29 -11.12 29.52
C PHE A 190 -3.25 -11.54 30.99
N LEU A 191 -2.09 -11.93 31.52
CA LEU A 191 -1.93 -12.36 32.91
C LEU A 191 -2.34 -11.24 33.89
N PHE A 192 -1.92 -10.00 33.61
CA PHE A 192 -2.21 -8.86 34.46
C PHE A 192 -3.51 -8.12 34.10
N ARG A 193 -4.33 -8.64 33.18
CA ARG A 193 -5.55 -7.97 32.69
C ARG A 193 -6.55 -7.56 33.78
N LYS A 194 -6.59 -8.29 34.90
CA LYS A 194 -7.45 -7.96 36.04
C LYS A 194 -6.88 -6.83 36.90
N LYS A 195 -5.55 -6.75 37.04
CA LYS A 195 -4.84 -5.77 37.86
C LYS A 195 -4.59 -4.46 37.09
N PHE A 196 -4.19 -4.54 35.83
CA PHE A 196 -3.89 -3.42 34.94
C PHE A 196 -4.73 -3.47 33.67
N PRO A 197 -6.05 -3.29 33.77
CA PRO A 197 -6.97 -3.46 32.64
C PRO A 197 -6.73 -2.50 31.48
N ILE A 198 -6.24 -1.29 31.75
CA ILE A 198 -5.91 -0.30 30.71
C ILE A 198 -4.74 -0.76 29.84
N VAL A 199 -3.78 -1.51 30.42
CA VAL A 199 -2.63 -2.06 29.69
C VAL A 199 -3.09 -3.15 28.75
N ALA A 200 -3.89 -4.09 29.26
CA ALA A 200 -4.48 -5.13 28.43
C ALA A 200 -5.37 -4.57 27.32
N TYR A 201 -6.19 -3.56 27.61
CA TYR A 201 -7.02 -2.88 26.62
C TYR A 201 -6.18 -2.18 25.54
N GLY A 202 -5.23 -1.32 25.93
CA GLY A 202 -4.42 -0.56 24.99
C GLY A 202 -3.59 -1.46 24.06
N TRP A 203 -2.99 -2.51 24.62
CA TRP A 203 -2.23 -3.51 23.85
C TRP A 203 -3.11 -4.32 22.90
N ALA A 204 -4.25 -4.84 23.38
CA ALA A 204 -5.17 -5.60 22.54
C ALA A 204 -5.77 -4.73 21.42
N PHE A 205 -6.12 -3.47 21.71
CA PHE A 205 -6.60 -2.53 20.71
C PHE A 205 -5.55 -2.30 19.62
N PHE A 206 -4.30 -2.06 20.02
CA PHE A 206 -3.18 -1.86 19.10
C PHE A 206 -3.01 -3.07 18.16
N LEU A 207 -2.92 -4.29 18.69
CA LEU A 207 -2.75 -5.49 17.87
C LEU A 207 -3.96 -5.76 16.97
N LEU A 208 -5.19 -5.64 17.49
CA LEU A 208 -6.41 -5.89 16.72
C LEU A 208 -6.53 -4.94 15.52
N MET A 209 -6.27 -3.65 15.74
CA MET A 209 -6.36 -2.65 14.67
C MET A 209 -5.20 -2.75 13.69
N LEU A 210 -4.04 -3.28 14.10
CA LEU A 210 -2.89 -3.46 13.22
C LEU A 210 -3.00 -4.73 12.37
N LEU A 211 -3.75 -5.74 12.82
CA LEU A 211 -3.88 -7.06 12.18
C LEU A 211 -4.14 -7.02 10.67
N PRO A 212 -5.02 -6.16 10.11
CA PRO A 212 -5.23 -6.10 8.65
C PRO A 212 -3.96 -5.78 7.85
N SER A 213 -3.01 -5.06 8.44
CA SER A 213 -1.74 -4.70 7.79
C SER A 213 -0.82 -5.90 7.56
N PHE A 214 -0.98 -6.98 8.34
CA PHE A 214 -0.14 -8.20 8.24
C PHE A 214 -0.33 -8.95 6.92
N THR A 215 -1.33 -8.57 6.13
CA THR A 215 -1.62 -9.15 4.81
C THR A 215 -1.22 -8.24 3.65
N ASN A 216 -0.61 -7.08 3.92
CA ASN A 216 -0.30 -6.04 2.94
C ASN A 216 1.20 -5.72 2.94
N PHE A 217 2.05 -6.76 2.99
CA PHE A 217 3.50 -6.58 3.08
C PHE A 217 4.22 -6.91 1.77
N ALA A 218 3.78 -7.88 0.96
CA ALA A 218 4.37 -8.10 -0.36
C ALA A 218 3.61 -7.32 -1.46
N LYS A 219 4.37 -6.80 -2.43
CA LYS A 219 3.86 -6.13 -3.64
C LYS A 219 4.66 -6.57 -4.86
N GLY A 220 4.07 -6.42 -6.03
CA GLY A 220 4.70 -6.65 -7.33
C GLY A 220 4.29 -7.97 -7.99
N HIS A 221 4.50 -8.01 -9.30
CA HIS A 221 4.22 -9.16 -10.18
C HIS A 221 5.50 -9.81 -10.72
N ASP A 222 6.67 -9.30 -10.31
CA ASP A 222 7.96 -9.82 -10.75
C ASP A 222 8.27 -11.14 -10.04
N GLN A 223 9.15 -11.96 -10.64
CA GLN A 223 9.62 -13.22 -10.04
C GLN A 223 10.23 -13.02 -8.64
N LEU A 224 10.66 -11.78 -8.33
CA LEU A 224 11.16 -11.33 -7.05
C LEU A 224 10.14 -10.38 -6.42
N ARG A 225 9.40 -10.84 -5.41
CA ARG A 225 8.40 -10.03 -4.70
C ARG A 225 9.08 -8.91 -3.91
N ASP A 226 8.53 -7.71 -3.95
CA ASP A 226 8.96 -6.62 -3.08
C ASP A 226 8.28 -6.73 -1.73
N VAL A 227 9.06 -6.94 -0.69
CA VAL A 227 8.57 -7.10 0.67
C VAL A 227 8.78 -5.80 1.42
N TYR A 228 7.71 -5.25 1.98
CA TYR A 228 7.70 -4.07 2.83
C TYR A 228 7.09 -4.42 4.18
N PHE A 229 7.90 -4.44 5.23
CA PHE A 229 7.44 -4.94 6.52
C PHE A 229 6.53 -3.95 7.27
N ALA A 230 6.50 -2.67 6.87
CA ALA A 230 5.68 -1.64 7.51
C ALA A 230 5.22 -0.55 6.53
N SER A 231 4.27 0.26 6.96
CA SER A 231 3.87 1.55 6.37
C SER A 231 3.17 2.35 7.47
N ASP A 232 3.58 3.60 7.69
CA ASP A 232 3.25 4.36 8.90
C ASP A 232 1.75 4.60 9.02
N ARG A 233 1.08 4.83 7.89
CA ARG A 233 -0.39 4.98 7.81
C ARG A 233 -1.17 3.80 8.41
N TYR A 234 -0.60 2.60 8.48
CA TYR A 234 -1.28 1.45 9.10
C TYR A 234 -1.25 1.50 10.62
N ALA A 235 -0.27 2.16 11.22
CA ALA A 235 -0.15 2.33 12.66
C ALA A 235 -0.97 3.52 13.20
N TYR A 236 -1.53 4.37 12.31
CA TYR A 236 -2.36 5.53 12.64
C TYR A 236 -3.48 5.21 13.63
N LEU A 237 -4.49 4.40 13.28
CA LEU A 237 -5.57 4.02 14.22
C LEU A 237 -5.07 3.15 15.39
N PRO A 238 -4.22 2.13 15.19
CA PRO A 238 -3.65 1.35 16.29
C PRO A 238 -3.02 2.19 17.40
N SER A 239 -2.38 3.31 17.05
CA SER A 239 -1.71 4.20 18.00
C SER A 239 -2.61 4.69 19.15
N ILE A 240 -3.94 4.79 18.92
CA ILE A 240 -4.91 5.22 19.94
C ILE A 240 -4.82 4.34 21.19
N GLY A 241 -4.67 3.02 21.02
CA GLY A 241 -4.55 2.08 22.15
C GLY A 241 -3.31 2.34 23.00
N ILE A 242 -2.18 2.63 22.33
CA ILE A 242 -0.90 2.93 23.00
C ILE A 242 -0.92 4.32 23.63
N PHE A 243 -1.49 5.33 22.96
CA PHE A 243 -1.62 6.67 23.52
C PHE A 243 -2.50 6.70 24.76
N LEU A 244 -3.58 5.91 24.80
CA LEU A 244 -4.40 5.73 26.01
C LEU A 244 -3.58 5.14 27.17
N LEU A 245 -2.72 4.15 26.88
CA LEU A 245 -1.80 3.59 27.87
C LEU A 245 -0.83 4.66 28.39
N ILE A 246 -0.15 5.38 27.50
CA ILE A 246 0.80 6.44 27.88
C ILE A 246 0.09 7.51 28.72
N GLY A 247 -1.06 8.01 28.27
CA GLY A 247 -1.82 9.04 28.99
C GLY A 247 -2.32 8.58 30.37
N SER A 248 -2.59 7.28 30.53
CA SER A 248 -2.98 6.72 31.84
C SER A 248 -1.83 6.63 32.84
N LEU A 249 -0.59 6.42 32.34
CA LEU A 249 0.62 6.26 33.14
C LEU A 249 1.35 7.59 33.40
N LEU A 250 1.23 8.57 32.50
CA LEU A 250 1.93 9.86 32.64
C LEU A 250 1.35 10.76 33.74
N CYS A 251 2.23 11.55 34.36
CA CYS A 251 1.85 12.71 35.17
C CYS A 251 1.68 13.95 34.28
N ARG A 252 0.93 14.95 34.75
CA ARG A 252 0.65 16.19 34.00
C ARG A 252 1.90 17.02 33.64
N LYS A 253 3.00 16.85 34.37
CA LYS A 253 4.23 17.61 34.15
C LYS A 253 4.90 17.17 32.84
N GLY A 254 5.34 18.12 32.03
CA GLY A 254 6.07 17.85 30.79
C GLY A 254 5.20 17.54 29.56
N ILE A 255 3.87 17.44 29.70
CA ILE A 255 2.96 17.17 28.57
C ILE A 255 3.11 18.20 27.45
N PHE A 256 3.17 19.50 27.78
CA PHE A 256 3.33 20.55 26.77
C PHE A 256 4.67 20.46 26.04
N ALA A 257 5.75 20.08 26.73
CA ALA A 257 7.06 19.89 26.11
C ALA A 257 7.04 18.70 25.13
N ILE A 258 6.39 17.59 25.52
CA ILE A 258 6.20 16.42 24.64
C ILE A 258 5.38 16.81 23.41
N LEU A 259 4.25 17.48 23.59
CA LEU A 259 3.39 17.91 22.49
C LEU A 259 4.12 18.88 21.54
N PHE A 260 4.88 19.83 22.10
CA PHE A 260 5.68 20.77 21.30
C PHE A 260 6.76 20.05 20.48
N LEU A 261 7.52 19.15 21.12
CA LEU A 261 8.54 18.35 20.45
C LEU A 261 7.93 17.51 19.31
N LEU A 262 6.84 16.81 19.56
CA LEU A 262 6.16 16.01 18.54
C LEU A 262 5.59 16.87 17.41
N SER A 263 5.05 18.04 17.74
CA SER A 263 4.58 19.00 16.72
C SER A 263 5.72 19.47 15.82
N PHE A 264 6.89 19.77 16.41
CA PHE A 264 8.09 20.13 15.66
C PHE A 264 8.60 18.98 14.78
N LEU A 265 8.64 17.75 15.30
CA LEU A 265 9.02 16.56 14.53
C LEU A 265 8.03 16.29 13.39
N SER A 266 6.73 16.47 13.62
CA SER A 266 5.68 16.32 12.60
C SER A 266 5.82 17.36 11.50
N TYR A 267 6.07 18.61 11.87
CA TYR A 267 6.36 19.67 10.92
C TYR A 267 7.59 19.32 10.06
N ARG A 268 8.70 18.89 10.68
CA ARG A 268 9.89 18.43 9.94
C ARG A 268 9.60 17.25 9.03
N GLN A 269 8.83 16.26 9.50
CA GLN A 269 8.47 15.09 8.71
C GLN A 269 7.58 15.45 7.51
N SER A 270 6.73 16.48 7.63
CA SER A 270 5.86 16.91 6.53
C SER A 270 6.65 17.39 5.29
N HIS A 271 7.85 17.94 5.47
CA HIS A 271 8.72 18.35 4.37
C HIS A 271 9.19 17.17 3.50
N VAL A 272 9.24 15.94 4.03
CA VAL A 272 9.54 14.74 3.23
C VAL A 272 8.50 14.51 2.13
N TRP A 273 7.26 14.96 2.35
CA TRP A 273 6.13 14.79 1.45
C TRP A 273 5.95 15.96 0.46
N HIS A 274 6.91 16.90 0.40
CA HIS A 274 6.82 18.08 -0.46
C HIS A 274 6.75 17.72 -1.96
N ASN A 275 7.60 16.79 -2.41
CA ASN A 275 7.61 16.29 -3.79
C ASN A 275 8.19 14.86 -3.86
N THR A 276 8.01 14.22 -5.01
CA THR A 276 8.42 12.83 -5.26
C THR A 276 9.92 12.62 -5.09
N GLU A 277 10.75 13.60 -5.46
CA GLU A 277 12.20 13.51 -5.31
C GLU A 277 12.62 13.50 -3.84
N THR A 278 12.12 14.45 -3.05
CA THR A 278 12.40 14.54 -1.60
C THR A 278 11.97 13.27 -0.88
N LEU A 279 10.83 12.72 -1.29
CA LEU A 279 10.29 11.46 -0.78
C LEU A 279 11.26 10.30 -1.02
N PHE A 280 11.72 10.07 -2.26
CA PHE A 280 12.63 8.97 -2.56
C PHE A 280 14.07 9.21 -2.09
N ARG A 281 14.54 10.46 -2.01
CA ARG A 281 15.81 10.80 -1.34
C ARG A 281 15.77 10.48 0.15
N ASN A 282 14.62 10.69 0.81
CA ASN A 282 14.44 10.25 2.18
C ASN A 282 14.49 8.72 2.29
N VAL A 283 13.86 7.99 1.35
CA VAL A 283 13.94 6.51 1.31
C VAL A 283 15.40 6.06 1.19
N THR A 284 16.16 6.55 0.20
CA THR A 284 17.55 6.07 -0.01
C THR A 284 18.49 6.44 1.13
N ARG A 285 18.20 7.52 1.88
CA ARG A 285 18.94 7.88 3.09
C ARG A 285 18.77 6.86 4.23
N HIS A 286 17.56 6.31 4.39
CA HIS A 286 17.25 5.38 5.48
C HIS A 286 17.33 3.90 5.05
N TYR A 287 17.08 3.64 3.77
CA TYR A 287 17.01 2.34 3.12
C TYR A 287 17.75 2.40 1.78
N PRO A 288 19.09 2.44 1.80
CA PRO A 288 19.90 2.48 0.59
C PRO A 288 19.78 1.19 -0.24
N ASP A 289 19.18 0.13 0.30
CA ASP A 289 18.82 -1.12 -0.37
C ASP A 289 17.44 -1.09 -1.04
N SER A 290 16.81 0.08 -1.20
CA SER A 290 15.55 0.23 -1.93
C SER A 290 15.78 0.39 -3.44
N HIS A 291 15.72 -0.72 -4.19
CA HIS A 291 15.84 -0.67 -5.66
C HIS A 291 14.77 0.22 -6.32
N ILE A 292 13.55 0.26 -5.75
CA ILE A 292 12.45 1.10 -6.23
C ILE A 292 12.75 2.58 -6.04
N ALA A 293 13.34 2.97 -4.90
CA ALA A 293 13.67 4.37 -4.67
C ALA A 293 14.75 4.84 -5.64
N TRP A 294 15.80 4.05 -5.86
CA TRP A 294 16.84 4.36 -6.83
C TRP A 294 16.31 4.43 -8.27
N ASN A 295 15.45 3.50 -8.68
CA ASN A 295 14.84 3.56 -10.01
C ASN A 295 14.02 4.85 -10.19
N ASN A 296 13.19 5.22 -9.21
CA ASN A 296 12.39 6.44 -9.30
C ASN A 296 13.25 7.71 -9.28
N LEU A 297 14.34 7.75 -8.49
CA LEU A 297 15.29 8.87 -8.54
C LEU A 297 15.98 8.95 -9.90
N GLY A 298 16.33 7.81 -10.50
CA GLY A 298 16.87 7.77 -11.85
C GLY A 298 15.89 8.32 -12.90
N SER A 299 14.60 7.99 -12.79
CA SER A 299 13.56 8.55 -13.66
C SER A 299 13.39 10.05 -13.48
N ILE A 300 13.39 10.53 -12.24
CA ILE A 300 13.34 11.96 -11.94
C ILE A 300 14.57 12.69 -12.50
N ALA A 301 15.78 12.14 -12.32
CA ALA A 301 16.99 12.74 -12.87
C ALA A 301 16.95 12.80 -14.41
N PHE A 302 16.44 11.75 -15.04
CA PHE A 302 16.30 11.69 -16.49
C PHE A 302 15.29 12.71 -17.02
N GLU A 303 14.14 12.88 -16.35
CA GLU A 303 13.14 13.90 -16.67
C GLU A 303 13.71 15.34 -16.58
N HIS A 304 14.63 15.57 -15.65
CA HIS A 304 15.36 16.84 -15.53
C HIS A 304 16.51 17.00 -16.54
N GLY A 305 16.76 16.00 -17.40
CA GLY A 305 17.85 16.00 -18.37
C GLY A 305 19.22 15.63 -17.80
N ASP A 306 19.33 15.28 -16.51
CA ASP A 306 20.56 14.78 -15.91
C ASP A 306 20.73 13.28 -16.18
N VAL A 307 21.07 12.98 -17.43
CA VAL A 307 21.28 11.60 -17.90
C VAL A 307 22.39 10.90 -17.14
N LYS A 308 23.39 11.62 -16.62
CA LYS A 308 24.50 11.01 -15.89
C LYS A 308 24.01 10.46 -14.55
N THR A 309 23.35 11.28 -13.74
CA THR A 309 22.79 10.85 -12.46
C THR A 309 21.74 9.77 -12.65
N ALA A 310 20.92 9.88 -13.71
CA ALA A 310 19.94 8.85 -14.05
C ALA A 310 20.57 7.47 -14.24
N LEU A 311 21.64 7.38 -15.03
CA LEU A 311 22.37 6.13 -15.26
C LEU A 311 22.93 5.57 -13.95
N GLU A 312 23.57 6.41 -13.13
CA GLU A 312 24.14 5.99 -11.84
C GLU A 312 23.06 5.44 -10.89
N ASP A 313 21.89 6.09 -10.82
CA ASP A 313 20.80 5.66 -9.95
C ASP A 313 20.09 4.39 -10.48
N TYR A 314 19.93 4.24 -11.79
CA TYR A 314 19.46 2.98 -12.37
C TYR A 314 20.44 1.82 -12.13
N ASP A 315 21.75 2.06 -12.27
CA ASP A 315 22.77 1.05 -11.99
C ASP A 315 22.77 0.65 -10.51
N ARG A 316 22.59 1.61 -9.58
CA ARG A 316 22.38 1.31 -8.15
C ARG A 316 21.14 0.45 -7.91
N SER A 317 20.03 0.77 -8.58
CA SER A 317 18.80 -0.03 -8.51
C SER A 317 19.06 -1.49 -8.92
N LEU A 318 19.71 -1.68 -10.06
CA LEU A 318 20.02 -3.00 -10.61
C LEU A 318 21.07 -3.77 -9.78
N ALA A 319 22.01 -3.08 -9.16
CA ALA A 319 23.01 -3.68 -8.27
C ALA A 319 22.38 -4.26 -6.99
N ILE A 320 21.31 -3.64 -6.49
CA ILE A 320 20.51 -4.20 -5.39
C ILE A 320 19.72 -5.41 -5.89
N ARG A 321 19.01 -5.24 -7.00
CA ARG A 321 18.25 -6.32 -7.62
C ARG A 321 17.95 -6.04 -9.10
N PRO A 322 18.17 -7.01 -9.98
CA PRO A 322 17.64 -6.96 -11.34
C PRO A 322 16.12 -6.74 -11.32
N ASN A 323 15.64 -5.73 -12.04
CA ASN A 323 14.22 -5.40 -12.11
C ASN A 323 13.86 -4.83 -13.48
N ALA A 324 12.63 -5.09 -13.92
CA ALA A 324 12.19 -4.76 -15.27
C ALA A 324 12.19 -3.25 -15.55
N ALA A 325 11.77 -2.44 -14.58
CA ALA A 325 11.63 -0.99 -14.74
C ALA A 325 12.97 -0.31 -15.03
N ALA A 326 14.03 -0.64 -14.26
CA ALA A 326 15.35 -0.06 -14.47
C ALA A 326 15.96 -0.50 -15.81
N PHE A 327 15.82 -1.79 -16.21
CA PHE A 327 16.25 -2.23 -17.53
C PHE A 327 15.52 -1.52 -18.66
N PHE A 328 14.20 -1.38 -18.56
CA PHE A 328 13.40 -0.66 -19.54
C PHE A 328 13.83 0.81 -19.67
N ASN A 329 14.00 1.51 -18.55
CA ASN A 329 14.44 2.90 -18.53
C ASN A 329 15.85 3.10 -19.11
N LEU A 330 16.79 2.20 -18.80
CA LEU A 330 18.11 2.19 -19.43
C LEU A 330 18.01 1.92 -20.94
N GLY A 331 17.08 1.06 -21.37
CA GLY A 331 16.80 0.79 -22.78
C GLY A 331 16.35 2.05 -23.53
N GLN A 332 15.47 2.84 -22.91
CA GLN A 332 15.04 4.13 -23.46
C GLN A 332 16.20 5.12 -23.59
N ILE A 333 17.08 5.20 -22.59
CA ILE A 333 18.27 6.05 -22.66
C ILE A 333 19.22 5.57 -23.77
N ALA A 334 19.43 4.25 -23.90
CA ALA A 334 20.27 3.68 -24.95
C ALA A 334 19.71 4.00 -26.34
N LEU A 335 18.40 3.90 -26.51
CA LEU A 335 17.70 4.24 -27.75
C LEU A 335 17.87 5.73 -28.11
N GLN A 336 17.70 6.64 -27.16
CA GLN A 336 17.93 8.08 -27.38
C GLN A 336 19.37 8.40 -27.81
N LYS A 337 20.33 7.58 -27.39
CA LYS A 337 21.74 7.69 -27.80
C LYS A 337 22.06 6.98 -29.12
N GLY A 338 21.06 6.39 -29.79
CA GLY A 338 21.24 5.62 -31.02
C GLY A 338 21.91 4.25 -30.81
N LEU A 339 22.03 3.77 -29.57
CA LEU A 339 22.66 2.49 -29.24
C LEU A 339 21.63 1.35 -29.36
N ILE A 340 21.16 1.09 -30.58
CA ILE A 340 20.03 0.18 -30.87
C ILE A 340 20.24 -1.21 -30.27
N GLN A 341 21.40 -1.84 -30.52
CA GLN A 341 21.68 -3.19 -30.04
C GLN A 341 21.69 -3.28 -28.50
N LYS A 342 22.20 -2.24 -27.82
CA LYS A 342 22.17 -2.16 -26.36
C LYS A 342 20.74 -1.98 -25.83
N ALA A 343 19.93 -1.16 -26.49
CA ALA A 343 18.53 -0.97 -26.12
C ALA A 343 17.74 -2.29 -26.24
N MET A 344 17.94 -3.04 -27.33
CA MET A 344 17.32 -4.36 -27.51
C MET A 344 17.72 -5.36 -26.41
N GLU A 345 19.00 -5.41 -26.05
CA GLU A 345 19.47 -6.25 -24.94
C GLU A 345 18.79 -5.88 -23.62
N LEU A 346 18.69 -4.59 -23.32
CA LEU A 346 18.06 -4.08 -22.11
C LEU A 346 16.55 -4.39 -22.08
N TYR A 347 15.84 -4.24 -23.19
CA TYR A 347 14.43 -4.66 -23.27
C TYR A 347 14.24 -6.16 -23.10
N ARG A 348 15.13 -6.99 -23.67
CA ARG A 348 15.11 -8.45 -23.43
C ARG A 348 15.30 -8.77 -21.94
N ARG A 349 16.21 -8.07 -21.24
CA ARG A 349 16.38 -8.22 -19.77
C ARG A 349 15.16 -7.74 -18.98
N ALA A 350 14.51 -6.66 -19.42
CA ALA A 350 13.27 -6.18 -18.83
C ALA A 350 12.16 -7.24 -18.96
N ILE A 351 11.98 -7.81 -20.15
CA ILE A 351 11.03 -8.91 -20.43
C ILE A 351 11.36 -10.16 -19.61
N LEU A 352 12.64 -10.52 -19.48
CA LEU A 352 13.04 -11.64 -18.63
C LEU A 352 12.61 -11.44 -17.17
N SER A 353 12.74 -10.20 -16.66
CA SER A 353 12.36 -9.83 -15.29
C SER A 353 10.83 -9.75 -15.11
N ARG A 354 10.12 -9.26 -16.13
CA ARG A 354 8.67 -9.16 -16.18
C ARG A 354 8.16 -9.62 -17.56
N PRO A 355 7.82 -10.90 -17.73
CA PRO A 355 7.41 -11.45 -19.04
C PRO A 355 6.13 -10.83 -19.60
N ASN A 356 5.28 -10.28 -18.73
CA ASN A 356 3.99 -9.66 -19.09
C ASN A 356 4.07 -8.13 -19.19
N ASP A 357 5.23 -7.58 -19.57
CA ASP A 357 5.40 -6.14 -19.81
C ASP A 357 5.12 -5.81 -21.28
N ARG A 358 3.90 -5.34 -21.58
CA ARG A 358 3.47 -5.07 -22.97
C ARG A 358 4.34 -4.02 -23.65
N ASP A 359 4.79 -3.00 -22.90
CA ASP A 359 5.53 -1.86 -23.46
C ASP A 359 6.97 -2.27 -23.77
N ALA A 360 7.57 -3.14 -22.95
CA ALA A 360 8.88 -3.74 -23.24
C ALA A 360 8.84 -4.62 -24.51
N HIS A 361 7.79 -5.44 -24.69
CA HIS A 361 7.60 -6.23 -25.91
C HIS A 361 7.38 -5.35 -27.14
N LEU A 362 6.55 -4.31 -27.03
CA LEU A 362 6.34 -3.35 -28.12
C LEU A 362 7.66 -2.69 -28.53
N ASN A 363 8.38 -2.10 -27.58
CA ASN A 363 9.62 -1.38 -27.89
C ASN A 363 10.70 -2.31 -28.45
N LEU A 364 10.82 -3.54 -27.94
CA LEU A 364 11.70 -4.54 -28.54
C LEU A 364 11.28 -4.87 -29.99
N GLY A 365 9.99 -5.07 -30.23
CA GLY A 365 9.44 -5.34 -31.56
C GLY A 365 9.70 -4.22 -32.56
N VAL A 366 9.58 -2.96 -32.14
CA VAL A 366 9.88 -1.79 -32.98
C VAL A 366 11.35 -1.77 -33.39
N LEU A 367 12.27 -2.05 -32.46
CA LEU A 367 13.70 -2.11 -32.79
C LEU A 367 14.04 -3.31 -33.71
N LEU A 368 13.42 -4.47 -33.48
CA LEU A 368 13.56 -5.63 -34.36
C LEU A 368 13.07 -5.33 -35.78
N LEU A 369 11.94 -4.62 -35.90
CA LEU A 369 11.40 -4.18 -37.18
C LEU A 369 12.39 -3.26 -37.92
N GLN A 370 13.02 -2.32 -37.21
CA GLN A 370 14.03 -1.42 -37.76
C GLN A 370 15.27 -2.18 -38.27
N GLU A 371 15.73 -3.18 -37.53
CA GLU A 371 16.85 -4.05 -37.90
C GLU A 371 16.46 -5.12 -38.95
N ARG A 372 15.22 -5.10 -39.44
CA ARG A 372 14.65 -6.02 -40.43
C ARG A 372 14.49 -7.47 -39.96
N GLU A 373 14.49 -7.69 -38.65
CA GLU A 373 14.21 -8.98 -38.00
C GLU A 373 12.68 -9.18 -37.88
N PHE A 374 12.01 -9.27 -39.02
CA PHE A 374 10.54 -9.15 -39.10
C PHE A 374 9.77 -10.28 -38.40
N ILE A 375 10.34 -11.50 -38.36
CA ILE A 375 9.72 -12.65 -37.70
C ILE A 375 9.68 -12.40 -36.19
N GLU A 376 10.81 -12.06 -35.59
CA GLU A 376 10.95 -11.81 -34.16
C GLU A 376 10.14 -10.56 -33.74
N ALA A 377 10.10 -9.53 -34.59
CA ALA A 377 9.24 -8.37 -34.39
C ALA A 377 7.75 -8.77 -34.30
N THR A 378 7.29 -9.63 -35.22
CA THR A 378 5.91 -10.15 -35.24
C THR A 378 5.59 -10.89 -33.93
N GLU A 379 6.50 -11.72 -33.44
CA GLU A 379 6.33 -12.44 -32.16
C GLU A 379 6.23 -11.48 -30.98
N ALA A 380 7.11 -10.47 -30.91
CA ALA A 380 7.11 -9.46 -29.85
C ALA A 380 5.79 -8.68 -29.83
N PHE A 381 5.29 -8.21 -30.99
CA PHE A 381 4.00 -7.53 -31.06
C PHE A 381 2.84 -8.44 -30.67
N GLN A 382 2.86 -9.71 -31.10
CA GLN A 382 1.82 -10.66 -30.73
C GLN A 382 1.79 -10.94 -29.21
N LYS A 383 2.96 -10.96 -28.55
CA LYS A 383 3.06 -11.04 -27.09
C LYS A 383 2.48 -9.80 -26.42
N ALA A 384 2.82 -8.59 -26.89
CA ALA A 384 2.23 -7.36 -26.39
C ALA A 384 0.69 -7.37 -26.49
N ILE A 385 0.15 -7.83 -27.62
CA ILE A 385 -1.29 -7.98 -27.86
C ILE A 385 -1.93 -9.05 -26.96
N THR A 386 -1.22 -10.13 -26.65
CA THR A 386 -1.74 -11.17 -25.75
C THR A 386 -1.82 -10.67 -24.30
N ILE A 387 -0.91 -9.77 -23.92
CA ILE A 387 -0.91 -9.13 -22.60
C ILE A 387 -2.02 -8.07 -22.52
N ASP A 388 -2.23 -7.31 -23.59
CA ASP A 388 -3.29 -6.31 -23.73
C ASP A 388 -3.85 -6.30 -25.16
N ASP A 389 -5.06 -6.83 -25.31
CA ASP A 389 -5.78 -6.96 -26.58
C ASP A 389 -6.42 -5.64 -27.05
N THR A 390 -6.28 -4.57 -26.25
CA THR A 390 -6.70 -3.21 -26.60
C THR A 390 -5.53 -2.31 -27.01
N PHE A 391 -4.32 -2.86 -27.14
CA PHE A 391 -3.13 -2.09 -27.45
C PHE A 391 -3.01 -1.75 -28.95
N ALA A 392 -3.70 -0.70 -29.39
CA ALA A 392 -3.77 -0.27 -30.80
C ALA A 392 -2.39 -0.17 -31.49
N LEU A 393 -1.41 0.42 -30.81
CA LEU A 393 -0.05 0.61 -31.34
C LEU A 393 0.66 -0.72 -31.63
N ALA A 394 0.40 -1.78 -30.86
CA ALA A 394 0.97 -3.09 -31.12
C ALA A 394 0.35 -3.74 -32.37
N TYR A 395 -0.95 -3.57 -32.59
CA TYR A 395 -1.61 -4.02 -33.82
C TYR A 395 -1.11 -3.28 -35.06
N PHE A 396 -0.93 -1.97 -34.97
CA PHE A 396 -0.37 -1.18 -36.07
C PHE A 396 1.03 -1.69 -36.46
N ASN A 397 1.93 -1.85 -35.48
CA ASN A 397 3.29 -2.33 -35.75
C ASN A 397 3.33 -3.80 -36.19
N LEU A 398 2.41 -4.64 -35.72
CA LEU A 398 2.22 -6.00 -36.24
C LEU A 398 1.85 -5.97 -37.73
N GLY A 399 1.01 -5.01 -38.14
CA GLY A 399 0.67 -4.78 -39.54
C GLY A 399 1.90 -4.46 -40.39
N LEU A 400 2.75 -3.55 -39.91
CA LEU A 400 4.01 -3.19 -40.57
C LEU A 400 4.94 -4.40 -40.73
N ALA A 401 5.13 -5.19 -39.67
CA ALA A 401 5.97 -6.39 -39.70
C ALA A 401 5.46 -7.43 -40.69
N ARG A 402 4.14 -7.67 -40.72
CA ARG A 402 3.50 -8.62 -41.65
C ARG A 402 3.56 -8.15 -43.10
N GLU A 403 3.42 -6.84 -43.34
CA GLU A 403 3.58 -6.25 -44.67
C GLU A 403 5.01 -6.45 -45.18
N ALA A 404 6.02 -6.24 -44.33
CA ALA A 404 7.43 -6.47 -44.67
C ALA A 404 7.74 -7.96 -44.97
N LEU A 405 7.03 -8.88 -44.34
CA LEU A 405 7.07 -10.33 -44.64
C LEU A 405 6.25 -10.73 -45.88
N GLY A 406 5.57 -9.79 -46.53
CA GLY A 406 4.69 -10.06 -47.67
C GLY A 406 3.32 -10.64 -47.32
N ASN A 407 3.00 -10.80 -46.02
CA ASN A 407 1.70 -11.27 -45.54
C ASN A 407 0.67 -10.14 -45.54
N LYS A 408 0.18 -9.79 -46.74
CA LYS A 408 -0.76 -8.67 -46.95
C LYS A 408 -2.10 -8.85 -46.23
N ASP A 409 -2.63 -10.07 -46.19
CA ASP A 409 -3.92 -10.32 -45.52
C ASP A 409 -3.79 -10.21 -44.01
N GLY A 410 -2.71 -10.75 -43.44
CA GLY A 410 -2.41 -10.60 -42.03
C GLY A 410 -2.13 -9.14 -41.62
N ALA A 411 -1.50 -8.36 -42.50
CA ALA A 411 -1.30 -6.93 -42.30
C ALA A 411 -2.63 -6.15 -42.33
N ARG A 412 -3.50 -6.45 -43.31
CA ARG A 412 -4.85 -5.86 -43.42
C ARG A 412 -5.65 -6.09 -42.14
N GLN A 413 -5.68 -7.31 -41.61
CA GLN A 413 -6.37 -7.63 -40.36
C GLN A 413 -5.82 -6.82 -39.18
N ALA A 414 -4.49 -6.72 -39.07
CA ALA A 414 -3.85 -6.00 -37.98
C ALA A 414 -4.14 -4.49 -38.04
N TYR A 415 -4.05 -3.86 -39.21
CA TYR A 415 -4.40 -2.44 -39.38
C TYR A 415 -5.88 -2.17 -39.15
N THR A 416 -6.78 -3.04 -39.62
CA THR A 416 -8.22 -2.92 -39.31
C THR A 416 -8.45 -2.94 -37.80
N ARG A 417 -7.81 -3.88 -37.09
CA ARG A 417 -7.96 -3.97 -35.64
C ARG A 417 -7.36 -2.77 -34.91
N ALA A 418 -6.24 -2.23 -35.39
CA ALA A 418 -5.67 -0.99 -34.88
C ALA A 418 -6.66 0.18 -35.02
N LEU A 419 -7.33 0.32 -36.17
CA LEU A 419 -8.33 1.37 -36.42
C LEU A 419 -9.66 1.17 -35.67
N GLU A 420 -10.03 -0.06 -35.34
CA GLU A 420 -11.17 -0.32 -34.45
C GLU A 420 -10.91 0.20 -33.02
N LEU A 421 -9.65 0.11 -32.58
CA LEU A 421 -9.21 0.54 -31.25
C LEU A 421 -8.86 2.03 -31.21
N ASP A 422 -8.25 2.56 -32.27
CA ASP A 422 -7.97 3.99 -32.49
C ASP A 422 -8.41 4.43 -33.90
N PRO A 423 -9.66 4.90 -34.05
CA PRO A 423 -10.19 5.35 -35.34
C PRO A 423 -9.47 6.54 -35.96
N TYR A 424 -8.66 7.27 -35.20
CA TYR A 424 -8.00 8.50 -35.64
C TYR A 424 -6.56 8.29 -36.13
N ASP A 425 -6.04 7.07 -36.06
CA ASP A 425 -4.72 6.72 -36.61
C ASP A 425 -4.71 6.89 -38.14
N GLN A 426 -4.16 8.02 -38.59
CA GLN A 426 -4.07 8.35 -40.01
C GLN A 426 -3.15 7.40 -40.75
N GLU A 427 -2.04 6.99 -40.13
CA GLU A 427 -1.04 6.13 -40.76
C GLU A 427 -1.60 4.72 -40.96
N ALA A 428 -2.27 4.16 -39.95
CA ALA A 428 -2.96 2.87 -40.09
C ALA A 428 -4.02 2.91 -41.20
N ARG A 429 -4.75 4.02 -41.34
CA ARG A 429 -5.76 4.20 -42.39
C ARG A 429 -5.16 4.25 -43.78
N GLU A 430 -4.06 4.98 -43.95
CA GLU A 430 -3.33 5.06 -45.22
C GLU A 430 -2.75 3.71 -45.63
N LYS A 431 -2.10 3.00 -44.69
CA LYS A 431 -1.56 1.65 -44.91
C LYS A 431 -2.66 0.66 -45.32
N LEU A 432 -3.81 0.69 -44.62
CA LEU A 432 -4.95 -0.14 -44.95
C LEU A 432 -5.53 0.18 -46.33
N SER A 433 -5.71 1.46 -46.67
CA SER A 433 -6.22 1.91 -47.97
C SER A 433 -5.33 1.44 -49.12
N ARG A 434 -4.01 1.57 -48.95
CA ARG A 434 -3.01 1.12 -49.91
C ARG A 434 -3.09 -0.40 -50.14
N LEU A 435 -3.25 -1.19 -49.08
CA LEU A 435 -3.42 -2.66 -49.18
C LEU A 435 -4.78 -3.09 -49.75
N GLN A 436 -5.77 -2.19 -49.76
CA GLN A 436 -7.09 -2.40 -50.39
C GLN A 436 -7.14 -1.87 -51.83
N GLY A 437 -6.08 -1.23 -52.32
CA GLY A 437 -6.03 -0.69 -53.69
C GLY A 437 -6.87 0.57 -53.90
N LYS A 438 -7.27 1.26 -52.83
CA LYS A 438 -7.98 2.55 -52.91
C LYS A 438 -6.93 3.67 -52.92
N LYS A 439 -6.76 4.30 -54.10
CA LYS A 439 -5.95 5.51 -54.30
C LYS A 439 -6.64 6.72 -53.73
#